data_AF-A0A553Q4P9-F1
#
_entry.id   AF-A0A553Q4P9-F1
#
_cell.length_a   1.000
_cell.length_b   1.000
_cell.length_c   1.000
_cell.angle_alpha   90.00
_cell.angle_beta   90.00
_cell.angle_gamma   90.00
#
_symmetry.space_group_name_H-M   'P 1'
#
loop_
_entity.id
_entity.type
_entity.pdbx_description
1 polymer ?
#
loop_
_entity_poly.entity_id
_entity_poly.type
_entity_poly.pdbx_seq_one_letter_code
_entity_poly.pdbx_strand_id
1 'polypeptide(L)'
;MVCKSLKSSQKAPKYYGYSRSGQCPVQPTYPLCSDEETVDKCPSGCLLEGSMNVLEEGIHRRLRKICDRIQQNLDGCSSVMLKSVEFYRSQRKTIVQTHIKEIRFAEFAQDMQRNLSFLHQKSAELTEVDIDIKLRACKGSCKQNLSHAVDNKAFEDMRNKMQQFSGISKRRKSLSVNQRLKLESAGRPRLSQSYRDIPIVRNEFLNKFEDIEQHRVVLEDV
;
A
#
# COMPACT_ATOMS: atom_id res chain seq x y z
N MET A 1 30.63 5.16 11.96
CA MET A 1 31.56 6.25 12.36
C MET A 1 32.81 6.37 11.48
N VAL A 2 33.09 5.46 10.53
CA VAL A 2 34.30 5.52 9.68
C VAL A 2 34.25 6.66 8.63
N CYS A 3 33.12 6.84 7.96
CA CYS A 3 32.99 7.83 6.88
C CYS A 3 33.02 9.30 7.33
N LYS A 4 32.70 9.58 8.60
CA LYS A 4 32.74 10.94 9.16
C LYS A 4 34.17 11.38 9.49
N SER A 5 35.05 10.44 9.90
CA SER A 5 36.44 10.74 10.28
C SER A 5 37.41 10.87 9.09
N LEU A 6 37.10 10.32 7.91
CA LEU A 6 37.93 10.49 6.70
C LEU A 6 37.99 11.93 6.18
N LYS A 7 37.04 12.80 6.56
CA LYS A 7 37.06 14.21 6.18
C LYS A 7 38.08 15.04 6.97
N SER A 8 38.55 14.59 8.13
CA SER A 8 39.46 15.37 8.99
C SER A 8 40.95 15.03 8.84
N SER A 9 41.31 13.98 8.11
CA SER A 9 42.70 13.48 8.02
C SER A 9 43.52 14.04 6.84
N GLN A 10 43.13 15.19 6.28
CA GLN A 10 43.90 15.89 5.22
C GLN A 10 44.95 16.86 5.78
N LYS A 11 45.58 16.56 6.92
CA LYS A 11 46.75 17.34 7.35
C LYS A 11 48.00 16.79 6.67
N ALA A 12 48.61 17.62 5.82
CA ALA A 12 49.86 17.28 5.16
C ALA A 12 50.96 16.94 6.20
N PRO A 13 51.74 15.87 6.00
CA PRO A 13 52.87 15.57 6.86
C PRO A 13 53.88 16.70 6.80
N LYS A 14 54.36 17.16 7.97
CA LYS A 14 55.44 18.14 8.06
C LYS A 14 56.76 17.43 7.71
N TYR A 15 57.25 17.70 6.50
CA TYR A 15 58.57 17.23 6.05
C TYR A 15 59.67 17.97 6.81
N TYR A 16 60.46 17.25 7.61
CA TYR A 16 61.74 17.73 8.12
C TYR A 16 62.83 17.27 7.14
N GLY A 17 63.24 18.14 6.22
CA GLY A 17 64.25 17.82 5.20
C GLY A 17 65.66 17.83 5.78
N TYR A 18 66.36 16.69 5.69
CA TYR A 18 67.82 16.64 5.80
C TYR A 18 68.40 16.48 4.38
N SER A 19 69.10 17.49 3.88
CA SER A 19 69.70 17.46 2.55
C SER A 19 70.91 16.53 2.52
N ARG A 20 70.74 15.31 2.01
CA ARG A 20 71.87 14.46 1.59
C ARG A 20 72.21 14.73 0.13
N SER A 21 73.44 15.17 -0.11
CA SER A 21 74.04 15.32 -1.43
C SER A 21 74.73 14.02 -1.84
N GLY A 22 74.15 13.31 -2.82
CA GLY A 22 74.74 12.12 -3.45
C GLY A 22 73.86 11.62 -4.59
N GLN A 23 74.47 11.17 -5.69
CA GLN A 23 73.74 10.58 -6.82
C GLN A 23 73.53 9.09 -6.58
N CYS A 24 72.31 8.59 -6.81
CA CYS A 24 72.05 7.16 -6.79
C CYS A 24 72.84 6.46 -7.92
N PRO A 25 73.55 5.36 -7.64
CA PRO A 25 74.28 4.63 -8.66
C PRO A 25 73.30 4.04 -9.70
N VAL A 26 73.65 4.15 -10.99
CA VAL A 26 72.82 3.66 -12.10
C VAL A 26 72.76 2.13 -12.13
N GLN A 27 73.82 1.46 -11.66
CA GLN A 27 73.85 0.02 -11.43
C GLN A 27 74.27 -0.28 -9.98
N PRO A 28 73.46 -1.04 -9.21
CA PRO A 28 73.85 -1.48 -7.89
C PRO A 28 74.94 -2.54 -8.00
N THR A 29 76.08 -2.29 -7.35
CA THR A 29 77.22 -3.25 -7.26
C THR A 29 77.07 -4.22 -6.08
N TYR A 30 75.92 -4.23 -5.41
CA TYR A 30 75.66 -5.04 -4.23
C TYR A 30 75.19 -6.46 -4.61
N PRO A 31 75.65 -7.52 -3.92
CA PRO A 31 75.17 -8.89 -4.16
C PRO A 31 73.70 -9.05 -3.74
N LEU A 32 73.03 -10.08 -4.28
CA LEU A 32 71.68 -10.45 -3.88
C LEU A 32 71.67 -10.88 -2.41
N CYS A 33 70.65 -10.45 -1.66
CA CYS A 33 70.47 -10.84 -0.27
C CYS A 33 70.01 -12.30 -0.16
N SER A 34 70.43 -12.98 0.92
CA SER A 34 69.88 -14.27 1.36
C SER A 34 68.79 -14.07 2.42
N ASP A 35 67.94 -15.07 2.65
CA ASP A 35 66.81 -14.99 3.59
C ASP A 35 67.25 -14.71 5.04
N GLU A 36 68.45 -15.14 5.43
CA GLU A 36 69.03 -14.90 6.76
C GLU A 36 69.49 -13.44 6.96
N GLU A 37 69.75 -12.69 5.88
CA GLU A 37 70.19 -11.30 5.95
C GLU A 37 69.03 -10.30 6.13
N THR A 38 67.79 -10.79 6.22
CA THR A 38 66.58 -9.96 6.32
C THR A 38 66.43 -9.23 7.65
N VAL A 39 67.09 -9.73 8.70
CA VAL A 39 67.10 -9.11 10.03
C VAL A 39 68.15 -7.99 10.12
N ASP A 40 69.27 -8.16 9.43
CA ASP A 40 70.43 -7.25 9.52
C ASP A 40 70.50 -6.22 8.37
N LYS A 41 69.92 -6.52 7.21
CA LYS A 41 69.83 -5.61 6.04
C LYS A 41 68.40 -5.15 5.80
N CYS A 42 68.09 -3.96 6.29
CA CYS A 42 66.77 -3.33 6.12
C CYS A 42 66.75 -2.31 4.96
N PRO A 43 65.60 -2.15 4.28
CA PRO A 43 65.42 -1.07 3.30
C PRO A 43 65.51 0.32 3.95
N SER A 44 65.75 1.34 3.13
CA SER A 44 65.84 2.71 3.63
C SER A 44 64.49 3.20 4.19
N GLY A 45 64.55 4.02 5.23
CA GLY A 45 63.35 4.62 5.84
C GLY A 45 62.51 5.41 4.84
N CYS A 46 63.13 6.11 3.88
CA CYS A 46 62.41 6.83 2.83
C CYS A 46 61.63 5.90 1.89
N LEU A 47 62.17 4.72 1.57
CA LEU A 47 61.47 3.72 0.76
C LEU A 47 60.28 3.15 1.51
N LEU A 48 60.47 2.83 2.81
CA LEU A 48 59.38 2.35 3.67
C LEU A 48 58.29 3.40 3.82
N GLU A 49 58.65 4.64 4.16
CA GLU A 49 57.71 5.75 4.33
C GLU A 49 56.96 6.05 3.03
N GLY A 50 57.64 6.08 1.89
CA GLY A 50 57.01 6.24 0.58
C GLY A 50 56.01 5.12 0.27
N SER A 51 56.40 3.86 0.55
CA SER A 51 55.54 2.69 0.34
C SER A 51 54.32 2.70 1.26
N MET A 52 54.51 3.06 2.53
CA MET A 52 53.45 3.21 3.52
C MET A 52 52.47 4.31 3.11
N ASN A 53 52.96 5.47 2.68
CA ASN A 53 52.13 6.58 2.22
C ASN A 53 51.29 6.20 0.98
N VAL A 54 51.88 5.53 -0.01
CA VAL A 54 51.16 5.06 -1.21
C VAL A 54 50.05 4.07 -0.82
N LEU A 55 50.35 3.15 0.09
CA LEU A 55 49.38 2.16 0.56
C LEU A 55 48.25 2.81 1.38
N GLU A 56 48.58 3.70 2.30
CA GLU A 56 47.63 4.47 3.10
C GLU A 56 46.70 5.31 2.23
N GLU A 57 47.25 6.03 1.24
CA GLU A 57 46.45 6.80 0.30
C GLU A 57 45.53 5.90 -0.53
N GLY A 58 46.03 4.74 -0.98
CA GLY A 58 45.25 3.72 -1.68
C GLY A 58 44.06 3.23 -0.86
N ILE A 59 44.27 2.95 0.43
CA ILE A 59 43.22 2.55 1.37
C ILE A 59 42.21 3.68 1.56
N HIS A 60 42.66 4.91 1.80
CA HIS A 60 41.77 6.06 1.97
C HIS A 60 40.93 6.35 0.73
N ARG A 61 41.50 6.24 -0.46
CA ARG A 61 40.77 6.39 -1.73
C ARG A 61 39.67 5.33 -1.86
N ARG A 62 39.95 4.07 -1.52
CA ARG A 62 38.95 2.99 -1.53
C ARG A 62 37.85 3.23 -0.50
N LEU A 63 38.22 3.61 0.72
CA LEU A 63 37.27 3.93 1.79
C LEU A 63 36.35 5.09 1.40
N ARG A 64 36.88 6.14 0.75
CA ARG A 64 36.08 7.26 0.26
C ARG A 64 35.02 6.79 -0.74
N LYS A 65 35.39 5.98 -1.73
CA LYS A 65 34.43 5.42 -2.70
C LYS A 65 33.34 4.59 -2.04
N ILE A 66 33.69 3.80 -1.02
CA ILE A 66 32.70 3.03 -0.25
C ILE A 66 31.75 3.97 0.48
N CYS A 67 32.27 4.99 1.16
CA CYS A 67 31.46 5.98 1.87
C CYS A 67 30.52 6.76 0.94
N ASP A 68 31.00 7.17 -0.24
CA ASP A 68 30.19 7.88 -1.23
C ASP A 68 29.03 7.00 -1.72
N ARG A 69 29.30 5.71 -2.00
CA ARG A 69 28.26 4.75 -2.38
C ARG A 69 27.25 4.50 -1.27
N ILE A 70 27.70 4.38 -0.01
CA ILE A 70 26.79 4.24 1.13
C ILE A 70 25.87 5.45 1.23
N GLN A 71 26.41 6.67 1.10
CA GLN A 71 25.60 7.89 1.16
C GLN A 71 24.59 7.95 0.02
N GLN A 72 25.01 7.67 -1.21
CA GLN A 72 24.11 7.62 -2.38
C GLN A 72 22.99 6.60 -2.18
N ASN A 73 23.29 5.43 -1.62
CA ASN A 73 22.28 4.41 -1.33
C ASN A 73 21.31 4.85 -0.22
N LEU A 74 21.79 5.54 0.81
CA LEU A 74 20.94 6.08 1.88
C LEU A 74 20.00 7.17 1.34
N ASP A 75 20.54 8.10 0.53
CA ASP A 75 19.77 9.17 -0.09
C ASP A 75 18.72 8.60 -1.07
N GLY A 76 19.12 7.60 -1.88
CA GLY A 76 18.23 6.86 -2.76
C GLY A 76 17.11 6.13 -2.01
N CYS A 77 17.44 5.47 -0.89
CA CYS A 77 16.45 4.82 -0.03
C CYS A 77 15.44 5.83 0.52
N SER A 78 15.90 6.99 1.01
CA SER A 78 15.03 8.07 1.49
C SER A 78 14.09 8.57 0.39
N SER A 79 14.62 8.80 -0.82
CA SER A 79 13.82 9.25 -1.97
C SER A 79 12.73 8.24 -2.38
N VAL A 80 13.07 6.94 -2.45
CA VAL A 80 12.11 5.88 -2.76
C VAL A 80 11.02 5.81 -1.69
N MET A 81 11.40 5.94 -0.41
CA MET A 81 10.44 5.93 0.69
C MET A 81 9.45 7.10 0.58
N LEU A 82 9.91 8.33 0.33
CA LEU A 82 9.03 9.49 0.14
C LEU A 82 8.02 9.29 -1.01
N LYS A 83 8.48 8.75 -2.14
CA LYS A 83 7.58 8.43 -3.26
C LYS A 83 6.54 7.38 -2.90
N SER A 84 6.91 6.38 -2.10
CA SER A 84 5.95 5.37 -1.62
C SER A 84 4.88 6.00 -0.73
N VAL A 85 5.26 6.92 0.16
CA VAL A 85 4.36 7.70 1.02
C VAL A 85 3.33 8.50 0.21
N GLU A 86 3.78 9.20 -0.83
CA GLU A 86 2.91 9.98 -1.72
C GLU A 86 1.95 9.09 -2.50
N PHE A 87 2.46 8.00 -3.08
CA PHE A 87 1.66 7.00 -3.78
C PHE A 87 0.55 6.46 -2.88
N TYR A 88 0.89 6.06 -1.66
CA TYR A 88 -0.09 5.55 -0.69
C TYR A 88 -1.13 6.56 -0.29
N ARG A 89 -0.75 7.83 -0.10
CA ARG A 89 -1.70 8.90 0.20
C ARG A 89 -2.71 9.10 -0.94
N SER A 90 -2.23 9.04 -2.19
CA SER A 90 -3.08 9.15 -3.39
C SER A 90 -4.06 7.97 -3.49
N GLN A 91 -3.55 6.74 -3.39
CA GLN A 91 -4.36 5.53 -3.49
C GLN A 91 -5.44 5.46 -2.39
N ARG A 92 -5.10 5.81 -1.15
CA ARG A 92 -6.06 5.86 -0.04
C ARG A 92 -7.24 6.78 -0.34
N LYS A 93 -6.96 7.97 -0.89
CA LYS A 93 -8.01 8.94 -1.26
C LYS A 93 -8.95 8.33 -2.30
N THR A 94 -8.41 7.65 -3.31
CA THR A 94 -9.19 6.97 -4.34
C THR A 94 -10.05 5.86 -3.75
N ILE A 95 -9.49 4.97 -2.93
CA ILE A 95 -10.22 3.85 -2.30
C ILE A 95 -11.40 4.37 -1.48
N VAL A 96 -11.16 5.34 -0.60
CA VAL A 96 -12.22 5.93 0.25
C VAL A 96 -13.29 6.61 -0.60
N GLN A 97 -12.89 7.36 -1.63
CA GLN A 97 -13.84 8.01 -2.53
C GLN A 97 -14.68 7.00 -3.31
N THR A 98 -14.09 5.93 -3.81
CA THR A 98 -14.81 4.86 -4.51
C THR A 98 -15.79 4.18 -3.58
N HIS A 99 -15.36 3.81 -2.36
CA HIS A 99 -16.23 3.19 -1.37
C HIS A 99 -17.45 4.05 -1.02
N ILE A 100 -17.25 5.35 -0.80
CA ILE A 100 -18.36 6.29 -0.54
C ILE A 100 -19.30 6.39 -1.74
N LYS A 101 -18.79 6.35 -2.97
CA LYS A 101 -19.62 6.36 -4.19
C LYS A 101 -20.43 5.08 -4.33
N GLU A 102 -19.82 3.93 -4.06
CA GLU A 102 -20.50 2.63 -4.08
C GLU A 102 -21.65 2.57 -3.07
N ILE A 103 -21.43 3.05 -1.84
CA ILE A 103 -22.48 3.14 -0.82
C ILE A 103 -23.64 4.00 -1.32
N ARG A 104 -23.36 5.22 -1.81
CA ARG A 104 -24.43 6.10 -2.33
C ARG A 104 -25.18 5.50 -3.51
N PHE A 105 -24.46 4.82 -4.41
CA PHE A 105 -25.09 4.15 -5.54
C PHE A 105 -26.01 3.02 -5.07
N ALA A 106 -25.57 2.22 -4.09
CA ALA A 106 -26.38 1.16 -3.51
C ALA A 106 -27.63 1.71 -2.81
N GLU A 107 -27.52 2.80 -2.05
CA GLU A 107 -28.65 3.48 -1.42
C GLU A 107 -29.64 3.99 -2.49
N PHE A 108 -29.14 4.68 -3.52
CA PHE A 108 -29.97 5.18 -4.62
C PHE A 108 -30.69 4.06 -5.37
N ALA A 109 -30.00 2.96 -5.68
CA ALA A 109 -30.59 1.81 -6.34
C ALA A 109 -31.69 1.16 -5.48
N GLN A 110 -31.48 1.05 -4.16
CA GLN A 110 -32.49 0.53 -3.24
C GLN A 110 -33.75 1.43 -3.22
N ASP A 111 -33.58 2.75 -3.17
CA ASP A 111 -34.72 3.67 -3.17
C ASP A 111 -35.48 3.65 -4.49
N MET A 112 -34.76 3.57 -5.63
CA MET A 112 -35.38 3.41 -6.94
C MET A 112 -36.18 2.11 -7.03
N GLN A 113 -35.63 1.00 -6.51
CA GLN A 113 -36.31 -0.29 -6.48
C GLN A 113 -37.59 -0.23 -5.62
N ARG A 114 -37.56 0.48 -4.48
CA ARG A 114 -38.76 0.70 -3.64
C ARG A 114 -39.82 1.49 -4.36
N ASN A 115 -39.44 2.58 -5.03
CA ASN A 115 -40.36 3.42 -5.79
C ASN A 115 -40.99 2.65 -6.95
N LEU A 116 -40.20 1.88 -7.70
CA LEU A 116 -40.72 1.02 -8.77
C LEU A 116 -41.71 -0.01 -8.24
N SER A 117 -41.38 -0.69 -7.13
CA SER A 117 -42.26 -1.66 -6.49
C SER A 117 -43.60 -1.02 -6.07
N PHE A 118 -43.54 0.18 -5.50
CA PHE A 118 -44.74 0.94 -5.12
C PHE A 118 -45.59 1.34 -6.33
N LEU A 119 -44.96 1.81 -7.41
CA LEU A 119 -45.66 2.15 -8.64
C LEU A 119 -46.30 0.92 -9.29
N HIS A 120 -45.60 -0.22 -9.31
CA HIS A 120 -46.15 -1.48 -9.80
C HIS A 120 -47.38 -1.91 -8.99
N GLN A 121 -47.30 -1.84 -7.65
CA GLN A 121 -48.43 -2.16 -6.78
C GLN A 121 -49.63 -1.26 -7.06
N LYS A 122 -49.41 0.06 -7.10
CA LYS A 122 -50.48 1.04 -7.36
C LYS A 122 -51.07 0.87 -8.76
N SER A 123 -50.24 0.55 -9.76
CA SER A 123 -50.71 0.24 -11.11
C SER A 123 -51.61 -0.98 -11.11
N ALA A 124 -51.25 -2.05 -10.41
CA ALA A 124 -52.06 -3.26 -10.33
C ALA A 124 -53.43 -3.00 -9.66
N GLU A 125 -53.43 -2.24 -8.55
CA GLU A 125 -54.67 -1.84 -7.86
C GLU A 125 -55.61 -1.06 -8.79
N LEU A 126 -55.10 -0.05 -9.49
CA LEU A 126 -55.89 0.74 -10.44
C LEU A 126 -56.43 -0.12 -11.59
N THR A 127 -55.64 -1.08 -12.10
CA THR A 127 -56.11 -1.98 -13.15
C THR A 127 -57.22 -2.91 -12.69
N GLU A 128 -57.19 -3.40 -11.45
CA GLU A 128 -58.26 -4.26 -10.92
C GLU A 128 -59.57 -3.47 -10.75
N VAL A 129 -59.49 -2.24 -10.24
CA VAL A 129 -60.66 -1.35 -10.12
C VAL A 129 -61.26 -1.02 -11.49
N ASP A 130 -60.42 -0.74 -12.50
CA ASP A 130 -60.88 -0.49 -13.87
C ASP A 130 -61.59 -1.73 -14.48
N ILE A 131 -61.06 -2.93 -14.25
CA ILE A 131 -61.68 -4.19 -14.70
C ILE A 131 -63.05 -4.38 -14.03
N ASP A 132 -63.18 -4.16 -12.72
CA ASP A 132 -64.45 -4.25 -12.00
C ASP A 132 -65.51 -3.28 -12.53
N ILE A 133 -65.12 -2.02 -12.77
CA ILE A 133 -66.03 -1.01 -13.35
C ILE A 133 -66.50 -1.44 -14.74
N LYS A 134 -65.57 -1.92 -15.59
CA LYS A 134 -65.88 -2.39 -16.94
C LYS A 134 -66.82 -3.60 -16.94
N LEU A 135 -66.59 -4.57 -16.06
CA LEU A 135 -67.48 -5.74 -15.90
C LEU A 135 -68.88 -5.33 -15.41
N ARG A 136 -68.96 -4.40 -14.45
CA ARG A 136 -70.23 -3.89 -13.93
C ARG A 136 -71.04 -3.14 -14.99
N ALA A 137 -70.37 -2.37 -15.85
CA ALA A 137 -71.01 -1.64 -16.94
C ALA A 137 -71.70 -2.57 -17.97
N CYS A 138 -71.20 -3.79 -18.16
CA CYS A 138 -71.80 -4.78 -19.06
C CYS A 138 -73.14 -5.35 -18.58
N LYS A 139 -73.52 -5.18 -17.31
CA LYS A 139 -74.74 -5.77 -16.73
C LYS A 139 -76.03 -5.35 -17.45
N GLY A 140 -76.04 -4.17 -18.08
CA GLY A 140 -77.18 -3.68 -18.88
C GLY A 140 -77.11 -3.97 -20.39
N SER A 141 -75.97 -4.46 -20.88
CA SER A 141 -75.70 -4.61 -22.32
C SER A 141 -75.50 -6.06 -22.76
N CYS A 142 -75.15 -6.96 -21.83
CA CYS A 142 -74.81 -8.36 -22.13
C CYS A 142 -75.86 -9.34 -21.61
N LYS A 143 -75.99 -10.51 -22.27
CA LYS A 143 -76.95 -11.57 -21.91
C LYS A 143 -76.66 -12.20 -20.53
N GLN A 144 -75.39 -12.23 -20.13
CA GLN A 144 -74.93 -12.79 -18.86
C GLN A 144 -74.02 -11.78 -18.16
N ASN A 145 -74.04 -11.80 -16.83
CA ASN A 145 -73.23 -10.94 -15.97
C ASN A 145 -72.22 -11.78 -15.19
N LEU A 146 -70.98 -11.30 -15.11
CA LEU A 146 -69.94 -11.88 -14.27
C LEU A 146 -69.92 -11.15 -12.92
N SER A 147 -70.17 -11.87 -11.83
CA SER A 147 -70.02 -11.31 -10.48
C SER A 147 -68.55 -11.32 -10.07
N HIS A 148 -67.86 -10.23 -10.35
CA HIS A 148 -66.52 -9.94 -9.84
C HIS A 148 -66.60 -8.83 -8.78
N ALA A 149 -65.74 -8.87 -7.78
CA ALA A 149 -65.63 -7.86 -6.75
C ALA A 149 -64.16 -7.71 -6.37
N VAL A 150 -63.70 -6.46 -6.28
CA VAL A 150 -62.32 -6.12 -5.90
C VAL A 150 -62.09 -6.46 -4.43
N ASP A 151 -61.01 -7.20 -4.14
CA ASP A 151 -60.59 -7.44 -2.76
C ASP A 151 -59.69 -6.31 -2.24
N ASN A 152 -60.32 -5.23 -1.79
CA ASN A 152 -59.62 -4.08 -1.23
C ASN A 152 -58.76 -4.43 0.00
N LYS A 153 -59.11 -5.50 0.73
CA LYS A 153 -58.39 -5.90 1.95
C LYS A 153 -57.07 -6.58 1.60
N ALA A 154 -57.03 -7.39 0.54
CA ALA A 154 -55.79 -7.98 0.05
C ALA A 154 -54.77 -6.93 -0.40
N PHE A 155 -55.21 -5.85 -1.07
CA PHE A 155 -54.33 -4.75 -1.48
C PHE A 155 -53.79 -3.95 -0.29
N GLU A 156 -54.63 -3.66 0.70
CA GLU A 156 -54.19 -2.99 1.93
C GLU A 156 -53.22 -3.86 2.74
N ASP A 157 -53.49 -5.16 2.87
CA ASP A 157 -52.58 -6.09 3.53
C ASP A 157 -51.23 -6.17 2.81
N MET A 158 -51.23 -6.14 1.48
CA MET A 158 -50.00 -6.12 0.67
C MET A 158 -49.23 -4.81 0.86
N ARG A 159 -49.92 -3.67 0.90
CA ARG A 159 -49.32 -2.34 1.15
C ARG A 159 -48.72 -2.25 2.55
N ASN A 160 -49.42 -2.73 3.56
CA ASN A 160 -48.95 -2.79 4.94
C ASN A 160 -47.73 -3.70 5.08
N LYS A 161 -47.75 -4.87 4.42
CA LYS A 161 -46.58 -5.76 4.35
C LYS A 161 -45.39 -5.10 3.65
N MET A 162 -45.60 -4.35 2.56
CA MET A 162 -44.53 -3.61 1.87
C MET A 162 -43.92 -2.51 2.75
N GLN A 163 -44.73 -1.79 3.53
CA GLN A 163 -44.25 -0.78 4.49
C GLN A 163 -43.51 -1.41 5.68
N GLN A 164 -43.96 -2.56 6.18
CA GLN A 164 -43.19 -3.32 7.16
C GLN A 164 -41.86 -3.79 6.57
N PHE A 165 -41.85 -4.23 5.30
CA PHE A 165 -40.63 -4.66 4.62
C PHE A 165 -39.62 -3.54 4.42
N SER A 166 -40.06 -2.29 4.17
CA SER A 166 -39.15 -1.13 4.07
C SER A 166 -38.52 -0.76 5.41
N GLY A 167 -39.24 -0.93 6.53
CA GLY A 167 -38.72 -0.80 7.89
C GLY A 167 -37.74 -1.91 8.26
N ILE A 168 -37.97 -3.13 7.77
CA ILE A 168 -37.11 -4.31 7.97
C ILE A 168 -35.94 -4.35 6.97
N SER A 169 -35.94 -3.54 5.90
CA SER A 169 -34.85 -3.48 4.92
C SER A 169 -33.52 -2.95 5.50
N LYS A 170 -33.52 -2.36 6.72
CA LYS A 170 -32.30 -2.15 7.52
C LYS A 170 -31.76 -3.44 8.19
N ARG A 171 -32.50 -4.55 8.07
CA ARG A 171 -32.26 -5.88 8.63
C ARG A 171 -32.70 -6.99 7.65
N ARG A 172 -31.87 -7.21 6.62
CA ARG A 172 -31.53 -8.49 5.92
C ARG A 172 -32.21 -8.90 4.59
N LYS A 173 -31.29 -9.33 3.69
CA LYS A 173 -31.27 -10.41 2.68
C LYS A 173 -32.05 -10.24 1.36
N SER A 174 -31.30 -10.10 0.25
CA SER A 174 -31.73 -10.46 -1.11
C SER A 174 -31.60 -11.98 -1.33
N LEU A 175 -32.38 -12.50 -2.29
CA LEU A 175 -32.59 -13.92 -2.59
C LEU A 175 -31.42 -14.62 -3.32
N SER A 176 -31.18 -15.87 -2.90
CA SER A 176 -30.77 -17.08 -3.63
C SER A 176 -29.61 -17.01 -4.64
N VAL A 177 -28.39 -16.98 -4.11
CA VAL A 177 -27.40 -18.04 -4.41
C VAL A 177 -27.14 -18.67 -3.03
N ASN A 178 -27.10 -19.99 -2.89
CA ASN A 178 -26.91 -20.68 -1.58
C ASN A 178 -25.56 -20.39 -0.91
N GLN A 179 -24.85 -19.36 -1.36
CA GLN A 179 -23.58 -18.89 -0.87
C GLN A 179 -23.73 -17.42 -0.50
N ARG A 180 -23.54 -17.11 0.77
CA ARG A 180 -23.46 -15.73 1.23
C ARG A 180 -22.00 -15.31 1.16
N LEU A 181 -21.72 -14.25 0.40
CA LEU A 181 -20.42 -13.57 0.45
C LEU A 181 -20.30 -12.92 1.83
N LYS A 182 -19.42 -13.47 2.67
CA LYS A 182 -19.08 -12.93 3.98
C LYS A 182 -17.71 -12.28 3.87
N LEU A 183 -17.64 -10.99 4.20
CA LEU A 183 -16.37 -10.34 4.45
C LEU A 183 -15.93 -10.76 5.86
N GLU A 184 -14.90 -11.58 5.94
CA GLU A 184 -14.21 -11.88 7.20
C GLU A 184 -12.95 -11.01 7.29
N SER A 185 -12.64 -10.51 8.48
CA SER A 185 -11.37 -9.82 8.72
C SER A 185 -10.23 -10.82 8.58
N ALA A 186 -9.39 -10.65 7.56
CA ALA A 186 -8.18 -11.43 7.40
C ALA A 186 -7.17 -10.95 8.47
N GLY A 187 -6.76 -11.87 9.35
CA GLY A 187 -5.76 -11.57 10.38
C GLY A 187 -4.50 -10.99 9.74
N ARG A 188 -3.97 -9.90 10.32
CA ARG A 188 -2.79 -9.24 9.78
C ARG A 188 -1.58 -10.18 9.74
N PRO A 189 -0.77 -10.15 8.68
CA PRO A 189 0.58 -10.68 8.74
C PRO A 189 1.33 -10.01 9.89
N ARG A 190 1.99 -10.79 10.76
CA ARG A 190 2.89 -10.24 11.78
C ARG A 190 4.04 -9.52 11.07
N LEU A 191 4.06 -8.19 11.15
CA LEU A 191 5.20 -7.40 10.72
C LEU A 191 6.39 -7.67 11.66
N SER A 192 7.59 -7.82 11.12
CA SER A 192 8.81 -8.01 11.91
C SER A 192 9.12 -6.75 12.72
N GLN A 193 9.59 -6.92 13.97
CA GLN A 193 9.93 -5.80 14.86
C GLN A 193 10.92 -4.81 14.20
N SER A 194 11.89 -5.34 13.44
CA SER A 194 12.88 -4.59 12.67
C SER A 194 12.30 -3.61 11.65
N TYR A 195 11.08 -3.84 11.16
CA TYR A 195 10.40 -2.93 10.23
C TYR A 195 9.91 -1.66 10.94
N ARG A 196 9.54 -1.76 12.22
CA ARG A 196 9.06 -0.64 13.04
C ARG A 196 10.19 0.30 13.49
N ASP A 197 11.41 -0.22 13.57
CA ASP A 197 12.59 0.53 14.00
C ASP A 197 13.21 1.40 12.90
N ILE A 198 12.70 1.32 11.66
CA ILE A 198 13.17 2.16 10.55
C ILE A 198 12.81 3.63 10.86
N PRO A 199 13.77 4.56 10.93
CA PRO A 199 13.53 5.93 11.40
C PRO A 199 12.41 6.67 10.66
N ILE A 200 12.26 6.44 9.36
CA ILE A 200 11.20 7.07 8.56
C ILE A 200 9.83 6.42 8.77
N VAL A 201 9.77 5.12 9.11
CA VAL A 201 8.51 4.45 9.49
C VAL A 201 7.98 5.03 10.80
N ARG A 202 8.88 5.31 11.75
CA ARG A 202 8.57 5.96 13.03
C ARG A 202 8.23 7.45 12.90
N ASN A 203 8.88 8.18 11.98
CA ASN A 203 8.71 9.62 11.83
C ASN A 203 7.56 10.03 10.88
N GLU A 204 7.33 9.28 9.79
CA GLU A 204 6.29 9.60 8.79
C GLU A 204 5.02 8.74 8.91
N PHE A 205 4.94 7.93 9.98
CA PHE A 205 3.82 7.02 10.26
C PHE A 205 3.41 6.22 9.01
N LEU A 206 4.37 5.50 8.42
CA LEU A 206 4.14 4.56 7.30
C LEU A 206 3.32 3.34 7.70
N ASN A 207 2.70 3.38 8.88
CA ASN A 207 1.55 2.63 9.34
C ASN A 207 0.31 2.80 8.45
N LYS A 208 0.42 3.26 7.21
CA LYS A 208 -0.69 3.76 6.37
C LYS A 208 -1.65 2.67 5.87
N PHE A 209 -1.36 1.41 6.21
CA PHE A 209 -2.24 0.25 6.06
C PHE A 209 -2.55 -0.42 7.41
N GLU A 210 -2.02 0.09 8.52
CA GLU A 210 -2.42 -0.39 9.85
C GLU A 210 -3.83 0.04 10.22
N ASP A 211 -4.49 0.91 9.47
CA ASP A 211 -5.90 1.28 9.63
C ASP A 211 -6.80 0.68 8.54
N ILE A 212 -6.22 0.02 7.54
CA ILE A 212 -6.98 -0.66 6.48
C ILE A 212 -7.13 -2.12 6.89
N GLU A 213 -8.32 -2.46 7.39
CA GLU A 213 -8.68 -3.86 7.65
C GLU A 213 -8.68 -4.64 6.34
N GLN A 214 -7.85 -5.68 6.27
CA GLN A 214 -7.90 -6.62 5.16
C GLN A 214 -9.14 -7.48 5.35
N HIS A 215 -10.03 -7.46 4.37
CA HIS A 215 -11.18 -8.36 4.36
C HIS A 215 -10.95 -9.45 3.33
N ARG A 216 -11.11 -10.70 3.74
CA ARG A 216 -11.21 -11.82 2.82
C ARG A 216 -12.68 -12.07 2.54
N VAL A 217 -13.00 -12.19 1.25
CA VAL A 217 -14.32 -12.62 0.83
C VAL A 217 -14.35 -14.15 0.90
N VAL A 218 -15.18 -14.67 1.80
CA VAL A 218 -15.42 -16.10 1.97
C VAL A 218 -16.84 -16.41 1.55
N LEU A 219 -17.02 -17.48 0.78
CA LEU A 219 -18.34 -18.03 0.47
C LEU A 219 -18.75 -18.90 1.66
N GLU A 220 -19.76 -18.46 2.41
CA GLU A 220 -20.38 -19.24 3.47
C GLU A 220 -21.65 -19.86 2.90
N ASP A 221 -21.70 -21.19 2.87
CA ASP A 221 -22.95 -21.92 2.58
C ASP A 221 -23.91 -21.69 3.76
N VAL A 222 -25.17 -21.33 3.46
CA VAL A 222 -26.20 -21.01 4.47
C VAL A 222 -26.99 -22.24 4.86
#